data_AF-A0A534JHV7-F1
#
_entry.id   AF-A0A534JHV7-F1
#
_cell.length_a   1.000
_cell.length_b   1.000
_cell.length_c   1.000
_cell.angle_alpha   90.00
_cell.angle_beta   90.00
_cell.angle_gamma   90.00
#
_symmetry.space_group_name_H-M   'P 1'
#
loop_
_entity.id
_entity.type
_entity.pdbx_description
1 polymer ?
#
loop_
_entity_poly.entity_id
_entity_poly.type
_entity_poly.pdbx_seq_one_letter_code
_entity_poly.pdbx_strand_id
1 'polypeptide(L)'
;MIAATDLRSLTERQREVLSIVVENKLYKNKDTAIPEIAEQLGIAPVAVYKHILEIEKDDLCRVTVSPSEKGTKIYERLSLEPRPARRLTAEALTEIRRAILTYLSTRPDATSVELSEELAMSEYAVNTNLRVLEAISLITKQRGRAVRRGVPPYVYDLTNHGRSVIR
;
A
#
# COMPACT_ATOMS: atom_id res chain seq x y z
N MET A 1 -18.58 6.13 -27.53
CA MET A 1 -19.55 7.01 -26.87
C MET A 1 -20.42 6.13 -26.01
N ILE A 2 -20.21 6.16 -24.71
CA ILE A 2 -20.91 5.28 -23.77
C ILE A 2 -22.06 6.10 -23.15
N ALA A 3 -23.27 5.52 -23.13
CA ALA A 3 -24.47 6.19 -22.64
C ALA A 3 -24.46 6.29 -21.10
N ALA A 4 -25.20 7.26 -20.55
CA ALA A 4 -25.31 7.52 -19.11
C ALA A 4 -25.73 6.30 -18.24
N THR A 5 -26.16 5.21 -18.87
CA THR A 5 -26.43 3.90 -18.26
C THR A 5 -25.16 3.24 -17.69
N ASP A 6 -23.98 3.51 -18.23
CA ASP A 6 -22.74 2.81 -17.87
C ASP A 6 -22.04 3.46 -16.65
N LEU A 7 -22.42 4.68 -16.29
CA LEU A 7 -22.08 5.27 -14.99
C LEU A 7 -22.75 4.52 -13.84
N ARG A 8 -23.89 3.86 -14.09
CA ARG A 8 -24.60 3.07 -13.08
C ARG A 8 -23.98 1.69 -12.87
N SER A 9 -23.23 1.15 -13.83
CA SER A 9 -22.58 -0.17 -13.73
C SER A 9 -21.20 -0.11 -13.04
N LEU A 10 -20.66 1.08 -12.79
CA LEU A 10 -19.46 1.24 -11.96
C LEU A 10 -19.76 0.83 -10.52
N THR A 11 -18.96 -0.11 -10.01
CA THR A 11 -18.98 -0.50 -8.60
C THR A 11 -18.65 0.70 -7.70
N GLU A 12 -19.13 0.67 -6.47
CA GLU A 12 -18.94 1.75 -5.49
C GLU A 12 -17.46 2.13 -5.32
N ARG A 13 -16.59 1.10 -5.30
CA ARG A 13 -15.14 1.25 -5.23
C ARG A 13 -14.53 1.90 -6.47
N GLN A 14 -15.04 1.59 -7.66
CA GLN A 14 -14.57 2.23 -8.90
C GLN A 14 -14.95 3.70 -8.95
N ARG A 15 -16.14 4.07 -8.44
CA ARG A 15 -16.56 5.48 -8.35
C ARG A 15 -15.72 6.26 -7.35
N GLU A 16 -15.43 5.66 -6.19
CA GLU A 16 -14.59 6.24 -5.15
C GLU A 16 -13.17 6.51 -5.67
N VAL A 17 -12.54 5.52 -6.32
CA VAL A 17 -11.21 5.67 -6.91
C VAL A 17 -11.20 6.74 -8.01
N LEU A 18 -12.24 6.80 -8.84
CA LEU A 18 -12.34 7.82 -9.89
C LEU A 18 -12.45 9.23 -9.28
N SER A 19 -13.26 9.42 -8.23
CA SER A 19 -13.37 10.70 -7.52
C SER A 19 -12.02 11.14 -6.95
N ILE A 20 -11.31 10.22 -6.28
CA ILE A 20 -10.00 10.49 -5.69
C ILE A 20 -8.96 10.85 -6.75
N VAL A 21 -8.97 10.19 -7.91
CA VAL A 21 -8.01 10.45 -9.00
C VAL A 21 -8.25 11.81 -9.64
N VAL A 22 -9.50 12.16 -9.91
CA VAL A 22 -9.87 13.46 -10.50
C VAL A 22 -9.59 14.59 -9.52
N GLU A 23 -10.02 14.45 -8.26
CA GLU A 23 -9.73 15.43 -7.21
C GLU A 23 -8.22 15.64 -7.04
N ASN A 24 -7.43 14.55 -6.97
CA ASN A 24 -5.97 14.69 -6.84
C ASN A 24 -5.31 15.37 -8.04
N LYS A 25 -5.81 15.17 -9.27
CA LYS A 25 -5.27 15.82 -10.46
C LYS A 25 -5.54 17.32 -10.46
N LEU A 26 -6.75 17.73 -10.08
CA LEU A 26 -7.12 19.14 -10.00
C LEU A 26 -6.48 19.87 -8.81
N TYR A 27 -6.33 19.20 -7.66
CA TYR A 27 -5.74 19.82 -6.46
C TYR A 27 -4.20 19.85 -6.45
N LYS A 28 -3.51 18.94 -7.16
CA LYS A 28 -2.04 18.94 -7.19
C LYS A 28 -1.44 19.85 -8.27
N ASN A 29 -2.16 20.09 -9.37
CA ASN A 29 -1.74 21.07 -10.36
C ASN A 29 -2.19 22.46 -9.89
N LYS A 30 -1.30 23.20 -9.22
CA LYS A 30 -1.53 24.59 -8.79
C LYS A 30 -1.75 25.58 -9.97
N ASP A 31 -1.58 25.11 -11.20
CA ASP A 31 -1.74 25.88 -12.44
C ASP A 31 -3.10 25.59 -13.09
N THR A 32 -4.20 25.89 -12.41
CA THR A 32 -5.53 25.80 -13.03
C THR A 32 -6.05 27.22 -13.31
N ALA A 33 -6.20 27.57 -14.59
CA ALA A 33 -6.75 28.86 -15.06
C ALA A 33 -8.27 29.01 -14.80
N ILE A 34 -8.80 28.30 -13.81
CA ILE A 34 -10.23 28.25 -13.47
C ILE A 34 -10.81 29.64 -13.17
N PRO A 35 -10.11 30.56 -12.47
CA PRO A 35 -10.62 31.91 -12.26
C PRO A 35 -10.78 32.71 -13.58
N GLU A 36 -9.82 32.59 -14.49
CA GLU A 36 -9.82 33.28 -15.79
C GLU A 36 -10.91 32.73 -16.72
N ILE A 37 -11.10 31.41 -16.72
CA ILE A 37 -12.17 30.73 -17.47
C ILE A 37 -13.55 31.10 -16.92
N ALA A 38 -13.69 31.20 -15.59
CA ALA A 38 -14.93 31.61 -14.94
C ALA A 38 -15.33 33.05 -15.31
N GLU A 39 -14.35 33.94 -15.37
CA GLU A 39 -14.53 35.33 -15.78
C GLU A 39 -14.91 35.44 -17.27
N GLN A 40 -14.25 34.69 -18.16
CA GLN A 40 -14.58 34.65 -19.59
C GLN A 40 -15.97 34.08 -19.89
N LEU A 41 -16.42 33.09 -19.10
CA LEU A 41 -17.71 32.43 -19.27
C LEU A 41 -18.84 33.11 -18.47
N GLY A 42 -18.52 34.09 -17.61
CA GLY A 42 -19.50 34.79 -16.77
C GLY A 42 -20.21 33.89 -15.76
N ILE A 43 -19.59 32.79 -15.34
CA ILE A 43 -20.15 31.80 -14.41
C ILE A 43 -19.30 31.71 -13.14
N ALA A 44 -19.89 31.21 -12.06
CA ALA A 44 -19.15 31.01 -10.82
C ALA A 44 -17.99 30.01 -11.01
N PRO A 45 -16.80 30.25 -10.44
CA PRO A 45 -15.65 29.33 -10.53
C PRO A 45 -15.97 27.89 -10.08
N VAL A 46 -16.92 27.74 -9.15
CA VAL A 46 -17.42 26.44 -8.68
C VAL A 46 -18.14 25.67 -9.79
N ALA A 47 -18.86 26.36 -10.68
CA ALA A 47 -19.54 25.73 -11.82
C ALA A 47 -18.53 25.27 -12.89
N VAL A 48 -17.48 26.08 -13.14
CA VAL A 48 -16.35 25.69 -14.00
C VAL A 48 -15.66 24.44 -13.45
N TYR A 49 -15.40 24.42 -12.14
CA TYR A 49 -14.81 23.26 -11.47
C TYR A 49 -15.66 22.00 -11.66
N LYS A 50 -16.98 22.11 -11.46
CA LYS A 50 -17.92 20.99 -11.63
C LYS A 50 -17.93 20.47 -13.07
N HIS A 51 -17.90 21.35 -14.07
CA HIS A 51 -17.89 20.92 -15.47
C HIS A 51 -16.55 20.32 -15.91
N ILE A 52 -15.42 20.84 -15.44
CA ILE A 52 -14.11 20.23 -15.70
C ILE A 52 -14.04 18.84 -15.05
N LEU A 53 -14.55 18.69 -13.83
CA LEU A 53 -14.68 17.40 -13.16
C LEU A 53 -15.52 16.41 -14.00
N GLU A 54 -16.66 16.87 -14.54
CA GLU A 54 -17.54 16.04 -15.37
C GLU A 54 -16.86 15.63 -16.70
N ILE A 55 -16.16 16.55 -17.36
CA ILE A 55 -15.40 16.27 -18.60
C ILE A 55 -14.24 15.31 -18.35
N GLU A 56 -13.42 15.55 -17.32
CA GLU A 56 -12.30 14.66 -16.99
C GLU A 56 -12.77 13.28 -16.54
N LYS A 57 -13.92 13.21 -15.86
CA LYS A 57 -14.56 11.95 -15.48
C LYS A 57 -15.01 11.17 -16.72
N ASP A 58 -15.64 11.85 -17.67
CA ASP A 58 -16.06 11.26 -18.94
C ASP A 58 -14.85 10.81 -19.77
N ASP A 59 -13.76 11.58 -19.78
CA ASP A 59 -12.52 11.22 -20.47
C ASP A 59 -11.78 10.07 -19.77
N LEU A 60 -11.73 10.02 -18.44
CA LEU A 60 -11.19 8.89 -17.68
C LEU A 60 -12.02 7.62 -17.89
N CYS A 61 -13.34 7.74 -18.05
CA CYS A 61 -14.21 6.62 -18.43
C CYS A 61 -13.99 6.15 -19.88
N ARG A 62 -13.39 6.97 -20.76
CA ARG A 62 -12.97 6.58 -22.11
C ARG A 62 -11.58 5.96 -22.16
N VAL A 63 -10.77 6.11 -21.11
CA VAL A 63 -9.48 5.44 -21.00
C VAL A 63 -9.72 3.95 -20.79
N THR A 64 -9.58 3.17 -21.86
CA THR A 64 -9.39 1.72 -21.75
C THR A 64 -8.12 1.49 -20.96
N VAL A 65 -8.25 1.09 -19.70
CA VAL A 65 -7.13 0.67 -18.87
C VAL A 65 -6.61 -0.64 -19.47
N SER A 66 -5.68 -0.54 -20.40
CA SER A 66 -4.89 -1.69 -20.81
C SER A 66 -4.00 -2.06 -19.61
N PRO A 67 -3.94 -3.35 -19.23
CA PRO A 67 -2.97 -3.79 -18.25
C PRO A 67 -1.59 -3.35 -18.72
N SER A 68 -0.88 -2.56 -17.91
CA SER A 68 0.50 -2.21 -18.17
C SER A 68 1.28 -3.50 -18.45
N GLU A 69 2.01 -3.61 -19.56
CA GLU A 69 2.84 -4.81 -19.84
C GLU A 69 3.77 -5.19 -18.69
N LYS A 70 4.21 -4.20 -17.89
CA LYS A 70 4.96 -4.45 -16.65
C LYS A 70 4.10 -5.09 -15.56
N GLY A 71 2.85 -4.65 -15.41
CA GLY A 71 1.84 -5.26 -14.54
C GLY A 71 1.46 -6.66 -15.00
N THR A 72 1.23 -6.87 -16.29
CA THR A 72 0.92 -8.18 -16.88
C THR A 72 2.07 -9.16 -16.66
N LYS A 73 3.33 -8.75 -16.84
CA LYS A 73 4.51 -9.58 -16.50
C LYS A 73 4.61 -9.92 -15.02
N ILE A 74 4.14 -9.06 -14.12
CA ILE A 74 4.07 -9.35 -12.68
C ILE A 74 3.01 -10.42 -12.41
N TYR A 75 1.82 -10.29 -13.02
CA TYR A 75 0.76 -11.29 -12.90
C TYR A 75 1.11 -12.61 -13.59
N GLU A 76 1.77 -12.58 -14.75
CA GLU A 76 2.26 -13.77 -15.46
C GLU A 76 3.33 -14.49 -14.63
N ARG A 77 4.31 -13.78 -14.05
CA ARG A 77 5.28 -14.37 -13.10
C ARG A 77 4.60 -14.96 -11.87
N LEU A 78 3.57 -14.30 -11.34
CA LEU A 78 2.78 -14.81 -10.21
C LEU A 78 1.95 -16.04 -10.59
N SER A 79 1.54 -16.18 -11.86
CA SER A 79 0.70 -17.28 -12.34
C SER A 79 1.51 -18.49 -12.85
N LEU A 80 2.73 -18.28 -13.33
CA LEU A 80 3.53 -19.31 -14.02
C LEU A 80 4.56 -19.98 -13.13
N GLU A 81 5.04 -19.30 -12.09
CA GLU A 81 5.97 -19.92 -11.15
C GLU A 81 5.21 -20.35 -9.90
N PRO A 82 5.12 -21.66 -9.59
CA PRO A 82 4.69 -22.06 -8.26
C PRO A 82 5.62 -21.34 -7.28
N ARG A 83 5.01 -20.57 -6.36
CA ARG A 83 5.74 -19.79 -5.36
C ARG A 83 6.88 -20.66 -4.86
N PRO A 84 8.15 -20.26 -5.03
CA PRO A 84 9.27 -21.12 -4.72
C PRO A 84 9.05 -21.63 -3.31
N ALA A 85 9.12 -22.95 -3.14
CA ALA A 85 8.97 -23.56 -1.82
C ALA A 85 9.80 -22.72 -0.86
N ARG A 86 9.20 -22.27 0.25
CA ARG A 86 9.88 -21.51 1.30
C ARG A 86 11.01 -22.37 1.84
N ARG A 87 12.12 -22.41 1.12
CA ARG A 87 13.33 -23.11 1.50
C ARG A 87 13.99 -22.16 2.50
N LEU A 88 14.03 -22.60 3.75
CA LEU A 88 15.02 -22.13 4.70
C LEU A 88 16.39 -22.40 4.09
N THR A 89 16.94 -21.46 3.33
CA THR A 89 18.39 -21.46 3.16
C THR A 89 18.94 -21.08 4.53
N ALA A 90 19.88 -21.86 5.07
CA ALA A 90 20.57 -21.50 6.31
C ALA A 90 21.18 -20.08 6.23
N GLU A 91 21.51 -19.63 5.02
CA GLU A 91 21.93 -18.28 4.66
C GLU A 91 20.89 -17.18 5.01
N ALA A 92 19.60 -17.51 5.01
CA ALA A 92 18.53 -16.57 5.34
C ALA A 92 18.40 -16.34 6.86
N LEU A 93 19.01 -17.18 7.72
CA LEU A 93 18.98 -17.06 9.18
C LEU A 93 20.32 -16.59 9.73
N THR A 94 20.63 -15.32 9.47
CA THR A 94 21.75 -14.62 10.09
C THR A 94 21.56 -14.54 11.62
N GLU A 95 22.66 -14.32 12.35
CA GLU A 95 22.65 -14.17 13.81
C GLU A 95 21.67 -13.08 14.28
N ILE A 96 21.64 -11.94 13.57
CA ILE A 96 20.69 -10.84 13.84
C ILE A 96 19.24 -11.32 13.72
N ARG A 97 18.91 -12.09 12.67
CA ARG A 97 17.55 -12.61 12.46
C ARG A 97 17.18 -13.63 13.54
N ARG A 98 18.14 -14.46 13.97
CA ARG A 98 17.94 -15.35 15.12
C ARG A 98 17.69 -14.55 16.40
N ALA A 99 18.46 -13.49 16.65
CA ALA A 99 18.25 -12.64 17.82
C ALA A 99 16.86 -11.98 17.83
N ILE A 100 16.38 -11.48 16.68
CA ILE A 100 15.00 -10.97 16.53
C ILE A 100 13.99 -12.06 16.86
N LEU A 101 14.14 -13.27 16.29
CA LEU A 101 13.22 -14.37 16.53
C LEU A 101 13.21 -14.80 18.02
N THR A 102 14.38 -14.86 18.65
CA THR A 102 14.51 -15.17 20.08
C THR A 102 13.82 -14.10 20.93
N TYR A 103 13.99 -12.82 20.61
CA TYR A 103 13.31 -11.75 21.33
C TYR A 103 11.79 -11.84 21.19
N LEU A 104 11.27 -12.06 19.98
CA LEU A 104 9.84 -12.23 19.76
C LEU A 104 9.26 -13.49 20.45
N SER A 105 10.10 -14.47 20.78
CA SER A 105 9.66 -15.65 21.53
C SER A 105 9.37 -15.35 23.00
N THR A 106 10.01 -14.33 23.57
CA THR A 106 9.83 -13.92 24.98
C THR A 106 8.92 -12.69 25.11
N ARG A 107 8.89 -11.83 24.09
CA ARG A 107 8.03 -10.64 24.00
C ARG A 107 7.23 -10.66 22.68
N PRO A 108 6.08 -11.36 22.65
CA PRO A 108 5.16 -11.26 21.52
C PRO A 108 4.58 -9.85 21.42
N ASP A 109 4.13 -9.48 20.23
CA ASP A 109 3.61 -8.14 19.91
C ASP A 109 4.61 -6.99 20.10
N ALA A 110 5.91 -7.27 20.02
CA ALA A 110 6.93 -6.22 20.06
C ALA A 110 6.89 -5.36 18.79
N THR A 111 7.20 -4.08 18.94
CA THR A 111 7.31 -3.08 17.86
C THR A 111 8.72 -3.08 17.26
N SER A 112 8.86 -2.45 16.08
CA SER A 112 10.18 -2.24 15.47
C SER A 112 11.09 -1.35 16.34
N VAL A 113 10.51 -0.46 17.15
CA VAL A 113 11.24 0.45 18.05
C VAL A 113 11.82 -0.35 19.21
N GLU A 114 11.00 -1.17 19.90
CA GLU A 114 11.47 -2.03 21.00
C GLU A 114 12.55 -3.01 20.53
N LEU A 115 12.40 -3.57 19.33
CA LEU A 115 13.44 -4.41 18.71
C LEU A 115 14.73 -3.64 18.42
N SER A 116 14.64 -2.37 18.02
CA SER A 116 15.80 -1.53 17.75
C SER A 116 16.58 -1.19 19.02
N GLU A 117 15.85 -0.90 20.10
CA GLU A 117 16.41 -0.62 21.42
C GLU A 117 17.06 -1.86 22.02
N GLU A 118 16.37 -3.00 22.02
CA GLU A 118 16.89 -4.25 22.59
C GLU A 118 18.14 -4.72 21.87
N LEU A 119 18.12 -4.73 20.54
CA LEU A 119 19.23 -5.26 19.74
C LEU A 119 20.35 -4.23 19.52
N ALA A 120 20.22 -3.01 20.06
CA ALA A 120 21.13 -1.89 19.83
C ALA A 120 21.40 -1.66 18.32
N MET A 121 20.34 -1.69 17.53
CA MET A 121 20.38 -1.55 16.07
C MET A 121 19.59 -0.32 15.62
N SER A 122 19.92 0.22 14.45
CA SER A 122 19.06 1.26 13.85
C SER A 122 17.71 0.69 13.43
N GLU A 123 16.65 1.49 13.56
CA GLU A 123 15.30 1.09 13.10
C GLU A 123 15.29 0.66 11.62
N TYR A 124 16.11 1.29 10.77
CA TYR A 124 16.25 0.90 9.37
C TYR A 124 16.76 -0.54 9.21
N ALA A 125 17.79 -0.91 9.98
CA ALA A 125 18.37 -2.24 9.94
C ALA A 125 17.39 -3.29 10.49
N VAL A 126 16.66 -2.97 11.56
CA VAL A 126 15.60 -3.83 12.11
C VAL A 126 14.50 -4.04 11.07
N ASN A 127 13.97 -2.97 10.48
CA ASN A 127 12.91 -3.05 9.47
C ASN A 127 13.32 -3.87 8.24
N THR A 128 14.58 -3.77 7.82
CA THR A 128 15.12 -4.57 6.72
C THR A 128 15.10 -6.07 7.06
N ASN A 129 15.52 -6.44 8.27
CA ASN A 129 15.48 -7.83 8.72
C ASN A 129 14.06 -8.35 8.93
N LEU A 130 13.15 -7.52 9.47
CA LEU A 130 11.74 -7.88 9.64
C LEU A 130 11.06 -8.16 8.29
N ARG A 131 11.35 -7.37 7.25
CA ARG A 131 10.83 -7.63 5.89
C ARG A 131 11.27 -8.99 5.35
N VAL A 132 12.53 -9.37 5.58
CA VAL A 132 13.02 -10.68 5.17
C VAL A 132 12.31 -11.78 5.94
N LEU A 133 12.26 -11.68 7.27
CA LEU A 133 11.60 -12.64 8.15
C LEU A 133 10.11 -12.82 7.83
N GLU A 134 9.42 -11.74 7.44
CA GLU A 134 8.03 -11.75 6.98
C GLU A 134 7.90 -12.47 5.62
N ALA A 135 8.81 -12.19 4.67
CA ALA A 135 8.81 -12.81 3.35
C ALA A 135 9.03 -14.33 3.40
N ILE A 136 9.89 -14.80 4.31
CA ILE A 136 10.07 -16.25 4.59
C ILE A 136 9.08 -16.80 5.62
N SER A 137 8.21 -15.93 6.16
CA SER A 137 7.08 -16.27 7.03
C SER A 137 7.44 -16.95 8.35
N LEU A 138 8.54 -16.48 8.94
CA LEU A 138 8.88 -16.78 10.33
C LEU A 138 8.19 -15.83 11.31
N ILE A 139 7.76 -14.66 10.84
CA ILE A 139 7.02 -13.69 11.65
C ILE A 139 5.76 -13.21 10.93
N THR A 140 4.80 -12.71 11.71
CA THR A 140 3.63 -11.96 11.26
C THR A 140 3.77 -10.50 11.64
N LYS A 141 3.21 -9.62 10.81
CA LYS A 141 3.11 -8.20 11.04
C LYS A 141 1.65 -7.80 11.14
N GLN A 142 1.25 -7.21 12.26
CA GLN A 142 -0.12 -6.76 12.49
C GLN A 142 -0.16 -5.36 13.08
N ARG A 143 -1.32 -4.70 13.01
CA ARG A 143 -1.52 -3.44 13.72
C ARG A 143 -1.76 -3.76 15.20
N GLY A 144 -0.94 -3.17 16.07
CA GLY A 144 -1.11 -3.28 17.51
C GLY A 144 -2.27 -2.44 18.02
N ARG A 145 -2.42 -2.38 19.33
CA ARG A 145 -3.40 -1.49 19.97
C ARG A 145 -2.93 -0.04 19.91
N ALA A 146 -3.87 0.89 19.78
CA ALA A 146 -3.56 2.31 19.86
C ALA A 146 -3.08 2.64 21.29
N VAL A 147 -1.81 3.00 21.43
CA VAL A 147 -1.23 3.36 22.74
C VAL A 147 -1.52 4.84 23.09
N ARG A 148 -1.76 5.71 22.09
CA ARG A 148 -2.15 7.12 22.22
C ARG A 148 -3.05 7.56 21.04
N ARG A 149 -3.59 8.80 21.07
CA ARG A 149 -4.23 9.43 19.89
C ARG A 149 -3.22 9.42 18.73
N GLY A 150 -3.41 8.53 17.76
CA GLY A 150 -2.49 8.33 16.65
C GLY A 150 -2.74 7.01 15.92
N VAL A 151 -1.96 6.78 14.85
CA VAL A 151 -2.02 5.53 14.07
C VAL A 151 -1.42 4.40 14.91
N PRO A 152 -2.12 3.27 15.13
CA PRO A 152 -1.58 2.16 15.90
C PRO A 152 -0.27 1.63 15.30
N PRO A 153 0.76 1.38 16.12
CA PRO A 153 2.05 0.89 15.62
C PRO A 153 1.90 -0.50 15.00
N TYR A 154 2.88 -0.88 14.17
CA TYR A 154 2.99 -2.28 13.77
C TYR A 154 3.67 -3.07 14.88
N VAL A 155 3.10 -4.24 15.18
CA VAL A 155 3.64 -5.22 16.12
C VAL A 155 3.93 -6.52 15.38
N TYR A 156 4.88 -7.27 15.90
CA TYR A 156 5.40 -8.48 15.28
C TYR A 156 5.29 -9.66 16.24
N ASP A 157 4.95 -10.83 15.68
CA ASP A 157 4.87 -12.08 16.45
C ASP A 157 5.42 -13.24 15.62
N LEU A 158 5.83 -14.33 16.27
CA LEU A 158 6.32 -15.54 15.63
C LEU A 158 5.17 -16.35 15.05
N THR A 159 5.36 -16.82 13.81
CA THR A 159 4.51 -17.89 13.27
C THR A 159 4.87 -19.24 13.93
N ASN A 160 4.00 -20.25 13.77
CA ASN A 160 4.35 -21.63 14.13
C ASN A 160 5.65 -22.09 13.45
N HIS A 161 5.89 -21.63 12.23
CA HIS A 161 7.13 -21.89 11.50
C HIS A 161 8.33 -21.17 12.16
N GLY A 162 8.20 -19.90 12.53
CA GLY A 162 9.20 -19.16 13.29
C GLY A 162 9.59 -19.86 14.60
N ARG A 163 8.59 -20.33 15.36
CA ARG A 163 8.80 -21.07 16.61
C ARG A 163 9.56 -22.38 16.39
N SER A 164 9.32 -23.08 15.29
CA SER A 164 10.03 -24.34 14.97
C SER A 164 11.51 -24.15 14.62
N VAL A 165 11.91 -22.95 14.20
CA VAL A 165 13.28 -22.64 13.77
C VAL A 165 14.19 -22.20 14.93
N ILE A 166 13.59 -21.77 16.03
CA ILE A 166 14.30 -21.36 17.26
C ILE A 166 14.67 -22.59 18.12
N ARG A 167 13.91 -23.69 18.01
CA ARG A 167 14.17 -24.95 18.72
C ARG A 167 15.34 -25.71 18.11
#